data_AF-A0A9W7IDH2-F1
#
_entry.id   AF-A0A9W7IDH2-F1
#
_cell.length_a   1.000
_cell.length_b   1.000
_cell.length_c   1.000
_cell.angle_alpha   90.00
_cell.angle_beta   90.00
_cell.angle_gamma   90.00
#
_symmetry.space_group_name_H-M   'P 1'
#
loop_
_entity.id
_entity.type
_entity.pdbx_description
1 polymer ?
#
loop_
_entity_poly.entity_id
_entity_poly.type
_entity_poly.pdbx_seq_one_letter_code
_entity_poly.pdbx_strand_id
1 'polypeptide(L)'
;MKHEETILNHFSKTMATMNKMRTHGEKLEDIVVIEKILRSLLSKYNFDVFSIEESKELDILSIDELENSLMIHESKFALQKNEEQAL
;
A
#
# COMPACT_ATOMS: atom_id res chain seq x y z
N MET A 1 2.35 -8.73 -0.38
CA MET A 1 1.54 -8.80 0.84
C MET A 1 1.05 -10.24 1.10
N LYS A 2 1.06 -10.70 2.35
CA LYS A 2 0.45 -11.98 2.76
C LYS A 2 -1.03 -11.79 3.15
N HIS A 3 -1.85 -12.84 3.09
CA HIS A 3 -3.31 -12.76 3.33
C HIS A 3 -3.71 -12.12 4.67
N GLU A 4 -2.98 -12.40 5.75
CA GLU A 4 -3.23 -11.89 7.11
C GLU A 4 -2.36 -10.69 7.49
N GLU A 5 -1.56 -10.21 6.54
CA GLU A 5 -0.72 -9.03 6.76
C GLU A 5 -1.59 -7.77 6.68
N THR A 6 -1.32 -6.79 7.54
CA THR A 6 -1.95 -5.46 7.47
C THR A 6 -1.19 -4.56 6.49
N ILE A 7 -1.83 -3.50 6.00
CA ILE A 7 -1.18 -2.50 5.15
C ILE A 7 0.06 -1.93 5.84
N LEU A 8 -0.06 -1.49 7.10
CA LEU A 8 1.05 -0.95 7.89
C LEU A 8 2.25 -1.90 7.97
N ASN A 9 2.01 -3.20 8.21
CA ASN A 9 3.09 -4.19 8.28
C ASN A 9 3.76 -4.42 6.91
N HIS A 10 2.97 -4.43 5.83
CA HIS A 10 3.48 -4.56 4.47
C HIS A 10 4.35 -3.35 4.07
N PHE A 11 3.91 -2.13 4.38
CA PHE A 11 4.69 -0.90 4.18
C PHE A 11 5.99 -0.93 4.98
N SER A 12 5.91 -1.23 6.27
CA SER A 12 7.08 -1.31 7.15
C SER A 12 8.17 -2.26 6.62
N LYS A 13 7.78 -3.45 6.13
CA LYS A 13 8.73 -4.42 5.54
C LYS A 13 9.32 -3.95 4.22
N THR A 14 8.51 -3.31 3.39
CA THR A 14 8.94 -2.76 2.11
C THR A 14 9.97 -1.65 2.35
N MET A 15 9.65 -0.70 3.23
CA MET A 15 10.57 0.38 3.64
C MET A 15 11.87 -0.15 4.25
N ALA A 16 11.81 -1.16 5.11
CA ALA A 16 13.01 -1.79 5.66
C ALA A 16 13.91 -2.41 4.58
N THR A 17 13.31 -3.01 3.54
CA THR A 17 14.04 -3.59 2.40
C THR A 17 14.68 -2.49 1.55
N MET A 18 13.94 -1.42 1.27
CA MET A 18 14.45 -0.30 0.49
C MET A 18 15.54 0.49 1.19
N ASN A 19 15.39 0.72 2.50
CA ASN A 19 16.42 1.36 3.29
C ASN A 19 17.73 0.56 3.22
N LYS A 20 17.65 -0.77 3.26
CA LYS A 20 18.82 -1.63 3.01
C LYS A 20 19.39 -1.39 1.61
N MET A 21 18.59 -1.42 0.55
CA MET A 21 19.07 -1.17 -0.82
C MET A 21 19.76 0.20 -0.95
N ARG A 22 19.16 1.25 -0.35
CA ARG A 22 19.73 2.60 -0.32
C ARG A 22 21.07 2.68 0.40
N THR A 23 21.22 1.96 1.51
CA THR A 23 22.52 1.89 2.22
C THR A 23 23.61 1.20 1.40
N HIS A 24 23.25 0.35 0.44
CA HIS A 24 24.19 -0.28 -0.49
C HIS A 24 24.45 0.56 -1.77
N GLY A 25 23.95 1.80 -1.82
CA GLY A 25 24.17 2.72 -2.93
C GLY A 25 23.14 2.65 -4.06
N GLU A 26 22.10 1.84 -3.91
CA GLU A 26 21.00 1.80 -4.89
C GLU A 26 20.11 3.04 -4.74
N LYS A 27 19.93 3.79 -5.83
CA LYS A 27 18.99 4.90 -5.87
C LYS A 27 17.61 4.36 -6.25
N LEU A 28 16.70 4.36 -5.29
CA LEU A 28 15.28 4.05 -5.49
C LEU A 28 14.50 5.36 -5.47
N GLU A 29 13.78 5.62 -6.56
CA GLU A 29 12.83 6.73 -6.70
C GLU A 29 11.48 6.32 -6.12
N ASP A 30 10.80 7.26 -5.45
CA ASP A 30 9.55 6.99 -4.73
C ASP A 30 8.47 6.40 -5.63
N ILE A 31 8.39 6.82 -6.90
CA ILE A 31 7.49 6.24 -7.90
C ILE A 31 7.69 4.73 -8.08
N VAL A 32 8.95 4.28 -8.15
CA VAL A 32 9.29 2.85 -8.31
C VAL A 32 8.85 2.06 -7.07
N VAL A 33 8.91 2.69 -5.91
CA VAL A 33 8.43 2.12 -4.65
C VAL A 33 6.93 1.94 -4.68
N ILE A 34 6.23 3.02 -5.04
CA ILE A 34 4.77 3.07 -5.09
C ILE A 34 4.25 2.00 -6.05
N GLU A 35 4.81 1.90 -7.26
CA GLU A 35 4.46 0.86 -8.22
C GLU A 35 4.69 -0.55 -7.68
N LYS A 36 5.82 -0.78 -6.99
CA LYS A 36 6.13 -2.09 -6.37
C LYS A 36 5.13 -2.41 -5.26
N ILE A 37 4.76 -1.43 -4.45
CA ILE A 37 3.76 -1.61 -3.39
C ILE A 37 2.43 -1.99 -4.02
N LEU A 38 1.89 -1.17 -4.93
CA LEU A 38 0.60 -1.39 -5.60
C LEU A 38 0.55 -2.77 -6.26
N ARG A 39 1.59 -3.15 -7.02
CA ARG A 39 1.69 -4.47 -7.68
C ARG A 39 1.75 -5.66 -6.70
N SER A 40 2.21 -5.43 -5.48
CA SER A 40 2.39 -6.46 -4.45
C SER A 40 1.21 -6.59 -3.47
N LEU A 41 0.21 -5.71 -3.57
CA LEU A 41 -1.02 -5.78 -2.78
C LEU A 41 -1.85 -7.00 -3.18
N LEU A 42 -2.69 -7.45 -2.26
CA LEU A 42 -3.63 -8.55 -2.50
C LEU A 42 -4.76 -8.09 -3.43
N SER A 43 -5.38 -9.05 -4.14
CA SER A 43 -6.49 -8.78 -5.05
C SER A 43 -7.70 -8.07 -4.43
N LYS A 44 -7.87 -8.18 -3.10
CA LYS A 44 -8.91 -7.46 -2.35
C LYS A 44 -8.75 -5.93 -2.40
N TYR A 45 -7.57 -5.41 -2.74
CA TYR A 45 -7.30 -3.98 -2.95
C TYR A 45 -7.24 -3.58 -4.42
N ASN A 46 -7.59 -4.47 -5.35
CA ASN A 46 -7.51 -4.17 -6.79
C ASN A 46 -8.29 -2.91 -7.17
N PHE A 47 -9.43 -2.67 -6.54
CA PHE A 47 -10.21 -1.45 -6.79
C PHE A 47 -9.43 -0.18 -6.42
N ASP A 48 -8.75 -0.17 -5.26
CA ASP A 48 -7.92 0.95 -4.84
C ASP A 48 -6.73 1.14 -5.79
N VAL A 49 -6.08 0.04 -6.18
CA VAL A 49 -4.96 0.05 -7.13
C VAL A 49 -5.39 0.64 -8.47
N PHE A 50 -6.49 0.16 -9.06
CA PHE A 50 -7.01 0.69 -10.32
C PHE A 50 -7.36 2.17 -10.21
N SER A 51 -8.03 2.58 -9.13
CA SER A 51 -8.41 3.99 -8.93
C SER A 51 -7.20 4.92 -8.86
N ILE A 52 -6.12 4.48 -8.19
CA ILE A 52 -4.86 5.22 -8.06
C ILE A 52 -4.11 5.26 -9.41
N GLU A 53 -4.06 4.13 -10.13
CA GLU A 53 -3.43 4.08 -11.45
C GLU A 53 -4.18 4.94 -12.49
N GLU A 54 -5.51 4.96 -12.43
CA GLU A 54 -6.35 5.77 -13.33
C GLU A 54 -6.26 7.27 -13.04
N SER A 55 -6.02 7.69 -11.80
CA SER A 55 -5.89 9.12 -11.47
C SER A 55 -4.64 9.76 -12.08
N LYS A 56 -3.66 8.96 -12.52
CA LYS A 56 -2.37 9.40 -13.10
C LYS A 56 -1.54 10.29 -12.18
N GLU A 57 -1.76 10.22 -10.87
CA GLU A 57 -1.07 11.05 -9.87
C GLU A 57 0.13 10.35 -9.22
N LEU A 58 0.57 9.21 -9.75
CA LEU A 58 1.69 8.43 -9.19
C LEU A 58 3.01 9.23 -9.11
N ASP A 59 3.23 10.17 -10.02
CA ASP A 59 4.46 10.99 -10.08
C ASP A 59 4.57 12.01 -8.94
N ILE A 60 3.43 12.41 -8.37
CA ILE A 60 3.34 13.43 -7.30
C ILE A 60 2.91 12.83 -5.96
N LEU A 61 2.44 11.58 -5.96
CA LEU A 61 2.01 10.87 -4.77
C LEU A 61 3.21 10.53 -3.89
N SER A 62 3.14 10.88 -2.61
CA SER A 62 4.15 10.44 -1.64
C SER A 62 3.82 9.04 -1.09
N ILE A 63 4.85 8.35 -0.61
CA ILE A 63 4.69 7.03 0.04
C ILE A 63 3.77 7.14 1.27
N ASP A 64 3.90 8.22 2.05
CA ASP A 64 3.09 8.46 3.26
C ASP A 64 1.60 8.70 2.94
N GLU A 65 1.31 9.39 1.83
CA GLU A 65 -0.08 9.59 1.38
C GLU A 65 -0.70 8.27 0.91
N LEU A 66 0.06 7.47 0.16
CA LEU A 66 -0.38 6.14 -0.26
C LEU A 66 -0.66 5.23 0.94
N GLU A 67 0.24 5.21 1.92
CA GLU A 67 0.07 4.42 3.15
C GLU A 67 -1.21 4.81 3.90
N ASN A 68 -1.39 6.10 4.14
CA ASN A 68 -2.56 6.62 4.85
C ASN A 68 -3.87 6.30 4.11
N SER A 69 -3.89 6.48 2.78
CA SER A 69 -5.07 6.18 1.96
C SER A 69 -5.49 4.71 2.09
N LEU A 70 -4.53 3.78 1.93
CA LEU A 70 -4.78 2.35 2.01
C LEU A 70 -5.14 1.89 3.43
N MET A 71 -4.54 2.49 4.47
CA MET A 71 -4.88 2.19 5.87
C MET A 71 -6.31 2.60 6.22
N ILE A 72 -6.77 3.76 5.73
CA ILE A 72 -8.15 4.20 5.92
C ILE A 72 -9.12 3.22 5.25
N HIS A 73 -8.80 2.75 4.04
CA HIS A 73 -9.62 1.77 3.35
C HIS A 73 -9.66 0.42 4.08
N GLU A 74 -8.51 -0.09 4.52
CA GLU A 74 -8.41 -1.31 5.33
C GLU A 74 -9.26 -1.23 6.61
N SER A 75 -9.22 -0.08 7.29
CA SER A 75 -10.00 0.15 8.53
C SER A 75 -11.50 0.19 8.27
N LYS A 76 -11.94 0.85 7.19
CA LYS A 76 -13.36 0.90 6.80
C LYS A 76 -13.91 -0.48 6.43
N PHE A 77 -13.12 -1.26 5.69
CA PHE A 77 -13.49 -2.62 5.29
C PHE A 77 -13.58 -3.58 6.48
N ALA A 78 -12.71 -3.40 7.48
CA ALA A 78 -12.78 -4.15 8.73
C ALA A 78 -14.02 -3.80 9.56
N LEU A 79 -14.43 -2.53 9.61
CA LEU A 79 -15.67 -2.10 10.27
C LEU A 79 -16.91 -2.72 9.61
N GLN A 80 -17.00 -2.68 8.28
CA GLN A 80 -18.14 -3.24 7.52
C GLN A 80 -18.31 -4.74 7.77
N LYS A 81 -17.22 -5.51 7.82
CA LYS A 81 -17.29 -6.94 8.15
C LYS A 81 -17.83 -7.20 9.55
N ASN A 82 -17.50 -6.36 10.53
CA ASN A 82 -18.00 -6.50 11.89
C ASN A 82 -19.49 -6.14 11.98
N GLU A 83 -19.96 -5.16 11.20
CA GLU A 83 -21.38 -4.80 11.13
C GLU A 83 -22.23 -5.87 10.42
N GLU A 84 -21.75 -6.45 9.33
CA GLU A 84 -22.43 -7.56 8.64
C GLU A 84 -22.49 -8.86 9.47
N GLN A 85 -21.52 -9.10 10.35
CA GLN A 85 -21.51 -10.27 11.25
C GLN A 85 -22.37 -10.09 12.50
N ALA A 86 -22.81 -8.86 12.80
CA ALA A 86 -23.63 -8.53 13.96
C ALA A 86 -25.14 -8.41 13.63
N LEU A 87 -25.51 -8.52 12.35
CA LEU A 87 -26.89 -8.53 11.83
C LEU A 87 -27.36 -9.96 11.53
#